data_AF-S7RMR8-F1
#
_entry.id   AF-S7RMR8-F1
#
_cell.length_a   1.000
_cell.length_b   1.000
_cell.length_c   1.000
_cell.angle_alpha   90.00
_cell.angle_beta   90.00
_cell.angle_gamma   90.00
#
_symmetry.space_group_name_H-M   'P 1'
#
loop_
_entity.id
_entity.type
_entity.pdbx_description
1 polymer ?
#
loop_
_entity_poly.entity_id
_entity_poly.type
_entity_poly.pdbx_seq_one_letter_code
_entity_poly.pdbx_strand_id
1 'polypeptide(L)'
;MTGLPPPREGQEGKSDDHPMVLPEGVSEPEMDSLLDYMFKAAYQEYLRRHDDGVKQEDLIAILKLSTMWEIQDGREYAIRRLPELIRGNAPLQFYLARTYDIVDWVEPAFRELLNTPIQTITKEMAHEIGPEAFYVLTHTSAQISEHRLLLAFFPSDPVINPVCPTPALCASSWTKQWWHGLAKHLLHPDSTLTGGQVLGLLEAARIPGMCIGCQKVNIDWVRDQGVMVQDEAMREKALKEVLLWFIPEKVGPSEHDVGKEGAASGEAQEEQA
;
A
#
# COMPACT_ATOMS: atom_id res chain seq x y z
N MET A 1 15.19 -27.61 37.74
CA MET A 1 15.95 -28.06 36.55
C MET A 1 15.07 -29.05 35.79
N THR A 2 14.32 -28.57 34.80
CA THR A 2 13.55 -29.42 33.89
C THR A 2 14.52 -29.96 32.84
N GLY A 3 14.92 -31.22 32.99
CA GLY A 3 15.76 -31.90 32.01
C GLY A 3 15.02 -32.04 30.68
N LEU A 4 15.74 -31.88 29.57
CA LEU A 4 15.24 -32.17 28.23
C LEU A 4 14.72 -33.62 28.21
N PRO A 5 13.51 -33.86 27.68
CA PRO A 5 12.95 -35.21 27.62
C PRO A 5 13.90 -36.14 26.85
N PRO A 6 14.06 -37.41 27.29
CA PRO A 6 14.93 -38.34 26.62
C PRO A 6 14.44 -38.53 25.17
N PRO A 7 15.38 -38.56 24.21
CA PRO A 7 14.98 -38.47 22.83
C PRO A 7 14.44 -39.81 22.35
N ARG A 8 13.22 -39.84 21.80
CA ARG A 8 12.52 -41.06 21.35
C ARG A 8 13.32 -41.81 20.27
N GLU A 9 13.24 -43.14 20.22
CA GLU A 9 13.85 -43.92 19.12
C GLU A 9 13.24 -43.50 17.78
N GLY A 10 14.07 -43.36 16.74
CA GLY A 10 13.66 -42.84 15.43
C GLY A 10 13.52 -41.32 15.32
N GLN A 11 13.96 -40.55 16.33
CA GLN A 11 14.02 -39.10 16.22
C GLN A 11 15.09 -38.64 15.25
N GLU A 12 14.64 -37.79 14.34
CA GLU A 12 15.40 -36.97 13.40
C GLU A 12 16.50 -36.13 14.09
N GLY A 13 17.63 -35.94 13.41
CA GLY A 13 18.73 -35.06 13.85
C GLY A 13 19.72 -35.66 14.84
N LYS A 14 19.81 -37.00 14.95
CA LYS A 14 20.69 -37.68 15.93
C LYS A 14 22.02 -38.18 15.35
N SER A 15 22.11 -38.38 14.04
CA SER A 15 23.27 -38.95 13.36
C SER A 15 23.24 -38.59 11.88
N ASP A 16 24.34 -38.81 11.17
CA ASP A 16 24.38 -38.66 9.71
C ASP A 16 23.40 -39.61 9.00
N ASP A 17 23.14 -40.79 9.59
CA ASP A 17 22.14 -41.75 9.09
C ASP A 17 20.67 -41.33 9.37
N HIS A 18 20.47 -40.30 10.22
CA HIS A 18 19.15 -39.77 10.60
C HIS A 18 19.24 -38.23 10.66
N PRO A 19 19.52 -37.56 9.53
CA PRO A 19 19.75 -36.12 9.49
C PRO A 19 18.46 -35.35 9.80
N MET A 20 18.58 -34.06 10.10
CA MET A 20 17.41 -33.16 10.06
C MET A 20 17.04 -32.90 8.60
N VAL A 21 15.82 -33.29 8.23
CA VAL A 21 15.22 -33.04 6.93
C VAL A 21 14.63 -31.65 6.94
N LEU A 22 14.99 -30.87 5.92
CA LEU A 22 14.42 -29.54 5.75
C LEU A 22 12.92 -29.65 5.45
N PRO A 23 12.08 -28.78 6.04
CA PRO A 23 10.66 -28.74 5.71
C PRO A 23 10.42 -28.56 4.22
N GLU A 24 9.32 -29.11 3.71
CA GLU A 24 8.90 -28.89 2.32
C GLU A 24 8.79 -27.38 2.03
N GLY A 25 9.41 -26.94 0.93
CA GLY A 25 9.43 -25.54 0.52
C GLY A 25 10.60 -24.71 1.07
N VAL A 26 11.53 -25.31 1.83
CA VAL A 26 12.84 -24.72 2.14
C VAL A 26 13.89 -25.31 1.22
N SER A 27 14.59 -24.45 0.48
CA SER A 27 15.69 -24.86 -0.41
C SER A 27 17.05 -24.75 0.30
N GLU A 28 18.03 -25.52 -0.19
CA GLU A 28 19.40 -25.49 0.30
C GLU A 28 20.03 -24.07 0.27
N PRO A 29 19.92 -23.27 -0.82
CA PRO A 29 20.47 -21.92 -0.83
C PRO A 29 19.83 -20.97 0.19
N GLU A 30 18.53 -21.15 0.48
CA GLU A 30 17.85 -20.36 1.51
C GLU A 30 18.38 -20.72 2.91
N MET A 31 18.60 -22.01 3.16
CA MET A 31 19.17 -22.49 4.41
C MET A 31 20.60 -21.97 4.60
N ASP A 32 21.43 -22.04 3.56
CA ASP A 32 22.79 -21.52 3.58
C ASP A 32 22.80 -20.02 3.93
N SER A 33 21.90 -19.24 3.31
CA SER A 33 21.76 -17.79 3.59
C SER A 33 21.47 -17.51 5.07
N LEU A 34 20.59 -18.31 5.69
CA LEU A 34 20.28 -18.15 7.11
C LEU A 34 21.42 -18.65 8.01
N LEU A 35 22.06 -19.78 7.68
CA LEU A 35 23.19 -20.31 8.44
C LEU A 35 24.38 -19.34 8.44
N ASP A 36 24.70 -18.78 7.27
CA ASP A 36 25.72 -17.73 7.12
C ASP A 36 25.39 -16.51 7.98
N TYR A 37 24.11 -16.11 8.04
CA TYR A 37 23.65 -15.07 8.94
C TYR A 37 23.77 -15.44 10.43
N MET A 38 23.47 -16.68 10.83
CA MET A 38 23.43 -17.09 12.24
C MET A 38 24.83 -17.29 12.84
N PHE A 39 25.75 -17.92 12.10
CA PHE A 39 27.08 -18.29 12.60
C PHE A 39 28.11 -17.17 12.43
N LYS A 40 27.68 -15.94 12.77
CA LYS A 40 28.27 -14.58 12.62
C LYS A 40 29.79 -14.38 12.82
N ALA A 41 30.61 -15.38 13.14
CA ALA A 41 32.07 -15.28 13.03
C ALA A 41 32.55 -15.21 11.57
N ALA A 42 31.79 -15.74 10.61
CA ALA A 42 32.11 -15.67 9.20
C ALA A 42 31.50 -14.46 8.46
N TYR A 43 30.65 -13.62 9.08
CA TYR A 43 29.92 -12.56 8.37
C TYR A 43 30.81 -11.41 7.87
N GLN A 44 31.88 -11.05 8.61
CA GLN A 44 32.92 -10.15 8.06
C GLN A 44 33.69 -10.79 6.91
N GLU A 45 33.77 -12.12 6.88
CA GLU A 45 34.39 -12.88 5.80
C GLU A 45 33.43 -13.08 4.62
N TYR A 46 32.12 -13.19 4.84
CA TYR A 46 31.06 -13.20 3.84
C TYR A 46 31.00 -11.86 3.10
N LEU A 47 30.97 -10.73 3.82
CA LEU A 47 31.10 -9.39 3.23
C LEU A 47 32.43 -9.17 2.49
N ARG A 48 33.48 -9.94 2.82
CA ARG A 48 34.77 -9.93 2.11
C ARG A 48 34.82 -10.91 0.93
N ARG A 49 34.06 -12.01 0.97
CA ARG A 49 33.98 -13.03 -0.09
C ARG A 49 32.98 -12.64 -1.18
N HIS A 50 31.99 -11.80 -0.85
CA HIS A 50 31.03 -11.24 -1.81
C HIS A 50 31.42 -9.79 -2.05
N ASP A 51 32.27 -9.58 -3.06
CA ASP A 51 32.70 -8.25 -3.54
C ASP A 51 31.49 -7.35 -3.93
N ASP A 52 30.33 -7.99 -4.16
CA ASP A 52 29.06 -7.40 -4.60
C ASP A 52 28.08 -7.02 -3.47
N GLY A 53 28.41 -7.30 -2.19
CA GLY A 53 27.53 -7.04 -1.05
C GLY A 53 26.43 -8.09 -0.83
N VAL A 54 25.52 -7.81 0.11
CA VAL A 54 24.40 -8.71 0.48
C VAL A 54 23.33 -8.67 -0.62
N LYS A 55 22.91 -9.83 -1.14
CA LYS A 55 21.96 -9.90 -2.24
C LYS A 55 20.51 -9.86 -1.74
N GLN A 56 19.60 -9.53 -2.65
CA GLN A 56 18.17 -9.45 -2.37
C GLN A 56 17.62 -10.82 -1.98
N GLU A 57 18.02 -11.87 -2.70
CA GLU A 57 17.57 -13.24 -2.50
C GLU A 57 17.96 -13.76 -1.10
N ASP A 58 19.18 -13.45 -0.66
CA ASP A 58 19.69 -13.84 0.66
C ASP A 58 18.86 -13.20 1.78
N LEU A 59 18.52 -11.92 1.66
CA LEU A 59 17.68 -11.24 2.64
C LEU A 59 16.23 -11.73 2.63
N ILE A 60 15.68 -12.07 1.46
CA ILE A 60 14.33 -12.69 1.37
C ILE A 60 14.34 -14.06 2.04
N ALA A 61 15.39 -14.87 1.82
CA ALA A 61 15.57 -16.17 2.47
C ALA A 61 15.67 -16.02 4.00
N ILE A 62 16.48 -15.07 4.48
CA ILE A 62 16.60 -14.76 5.91
C ILE A 62 15.24 -14.32 6.47
N LEU A 63 14.51 -13.42 5.79
CA LEU A 63 13.17 -13.00 6.24
C LEU A 63 12.20 -14.18 6.34
N LYS A 64 12.17 -15.03 5.31
CA LYS A 64 11.32 -16.21 5.24
C LYS A 64 11.59 -17.18 6.38
N LEU A 65 12.82 -17.65 6.49
CA LEU A 65 13.20 -18.69 7.45
C LEU A 65 13.22 -18.14 8.88
N SER A 66 13.63 -16.89 9.09
CA SER A 66 13.57 -16.25 10.41
C SER A 66 12.14 -16.06 10.88
N THR A 67 11.20 -15.77 9.97
CA THR A 67 9.77 -15.72 10.33
C THR A 67 9.24 -17.13 10.62
N MET A 68 9.58 -18.12 9.80
CA MET A 68 9.16 -19.51 9.96
C MET A 68 9.64 -20.15 11.28
N TRP A 69 10.86 -19.84 11.70
CA TRP A 69 11.51 -20.42 12.89
C TRP A 69 11.63 -19.44 14.06
N GLU A 70 10.87 -18.35 14.03
CA GLU A 70 10.79 -17.35 15.12
C GLU A 70 12.15 -16.77 15.54
N ILE A 71 13.07 -16.62 14.57
CA ILE A 71 14.39 -16.03 14.78
C ILE A 71 14.28 -14.50 14.68
N GLN A 72 13.81 -13.88 15.76
CA GLN A 72 13.44 -12.46 15.77
C GLN A 72 14.56 -11.52 15.26
N ASP A 73 15.83 -11.73 15.68
CA ASP A 73 16.97 -10.91 15.23
C ASP A 73 17.19 -11.02 13.70
N GLY A 74 16.97 -12.20 13.12
CA GLY A 74 17.08 -12.43 11.67
C GLY A 74 15.97 -11.72 10.89
N ARG A 75 14.73 -11.81 11.42
CA ARG A 75 13.58 -11.11 10.86
C ARG A 75 13.77 -9.59 10.88
N GLU A 76 14.14 -9.03 12.02
CA GLU A 76 14.41 -7.58 12.16
C GLU A 76 15.58 -7.11 11.29
N TYR A 77 16.63 -7.93 11.18
CA TYR A 77 17.75 -7.65 10.30
C TYR A 77 17.31 -7.55 8.83
N ALA A 78 16.53 -8.52 8.33
CA ALA A 78 16.04 -8.50 6.96
C ALA A 78 15.08 -7.33 6.70
N ILE A 79 14.14 -7.07 7.62
CA ILE A 79 13.20 -5.91 7.53
C ILE A 79 13.96 -4.58 7.47
N ARG A 80 15.08 -4.45 8.17
CA ARG A 80 15.87 -3.22 8.13
C ARG A 80 16.64 -3.03 6.83
N ARG A 81 17.06 -4.12 6.16
CA ARG A 81 18.00 -4.08 5.02
C ARG A 81 17.32 -4.20 3.66
N LEU A 82 16.25 -4.98 3.56
CA LEU A 82 15.51 -5.20 2.31
C LEU A 82 15.03 -3.92 1.63
N PRO A 83 14.51 -2.89 2.33
CA PRO A 83 14.01 -1.67 1.67
C PRO A 83 15.03 -0.93 0.81
N GLU A 84 16.32 -1.12 1.05
CA GLU A 84 17.40 -0.53 0.25
C GLU A 84 17.56 -1.26 -1.10
N LEU A 85 17.34 -2.58 -1.13
CA LEU A 85 17.52 -3.43 -2.30
C LEU A 85 16.27 -3.49 -3.19
N ILE A 86 15.07 -3.47 -2.58
CA ILE A 86 13.80 -3.56 -3.32
C ILE A 86 13.20 -2.20 -3.67
N ARG A 87 13.97 -1.11 -3.51
CA ARG A 87 13.50 0.25 -3.80
C ARG A 87 13.06 0.36 -5.27
N GLY A 88 11.84 0.82 -5.51
CA GLY A 88 11.26 0.92 -6.85
C GLY A 88 10.64 -0.38 -7.36
N ASN A 89 10.62 -1.45 -6.55
CA ASN A 89 9.90 -2.68 -6.83
C ASN A 89 8.70 -2.80 -5.87
N ALA A 90 7.72 -1.93 -6.06
CA ALA A 90 6.50 -1.90 -5.26
C ALA A 90 5.70 -3.23 -5.23
N PRO A 91 5.55 -3.98 -6.34
CA PRO A 91 4.90 -5.30 -6.31
C PRO A 91 5.58 -6.27 -5.33
N LEU A 92 6.90 -6.39 -5.40
CA LEU A 92 7.67 -7.26 -4.50
C LEU A 92 7.59 -6.77 -3.05
N GLN A 93 7.74 -5.46 -2.82
CA GLN A 93 7.63 -4.90 -1.47
C GLN A 93 6.25 -5.18 -0.86
N PHE A 94 5.18 -5.00 -1.63
CA PHE A 94 3.81 -5.28 -1.19
C PHE A 94 3.59 -6.78 -0.94
N TYR A 95 4.11 -7.64 -1.82
CA TYR A 95 4.08 -9.09 -1.66
C TYR A 95 4.76 -9.53 -0.34
N LEU A 96 5.98 -9.04 -0.08
CA LEU A 96 6.72 -9.36 1.13
C LEU A 96 6.00 -8.81 2.38
N ALA A 97 5.47 -7.59 2.29
CA ALA A 97 4.71 -6.97 3.36
C ALA A 97 3.51 -7.82 3.79
N ARG A 98 2.73 -8.29 2.80
CA ARG A 98 1.56 -9.15 3.04
C ARG A 98 1.96 -10.54 3.52
N THR A 99 2.97 -11.14 2.92
CA THR A 99 3.39 -12.53 3.20
C THR A 99 3.96 -12.67 4.61
N TYR A 100 4.69 -11.65 5.07
CA TYR A 100 5.39 -11.68 6.35
C TYR A 100 4.80 -10.74 7.39
N ASP A 101 3.62 -10.16 7.17
CA ASP A 101 2.94 -9.23 8.08
C ASP A 101 3.83 -8.05 8.51
N ILE A 102 4.30 -7.28 7.53
CA ILE A 102 5.13 -6.08 7.72
C ILE A 102 4.30 -4.84 7.35
N VAL A 103 3.46 -4.40 8.28
CA VAL A 103 2.47 -3.33 8.07
C VAL A 103 3.10 -2.04 7.53
N ASP A 104 4.27 -1.65 8.03
CA ASP A 104 4.97 -0.42 7.64
C ASP A 104 5.33 -0.36 6.14
N TRP A 105 5.35 -1.50 5.45
CA TRP A 105 5.67 -1.56 4.02
C TRP A 105 4.43 -1.51 3.12
N VAL A 106 3.25 -1.75 3.67
CA VAL A 106 2.00 -1.85 2.90
C VAL A 106 1.65 -0.50 2.28
N GLU A 107 1.60 0.57 3.08
CA GLU A 107 1.25 1.91 2.59
C GLU A 107 2.18 2.41 1.49
N PRO A 108 3.51 2.49 1.69
CA PRO A 108 4.41 3.04 0.67
C PRO A 108 4.37 2.22 -0.62
N ALA A 109 4.35 0.88 -0.53
CA ALA A 109 4.30 0.02 -1.70
C ALA A 109 2.98 0.18 -2.48
N PHE A 110 1.83 0.16 -1.79
CA PHE A 110 0.54 0.29 -2.47
C PHE A 110 0.32 1.69 -3.07
N ARG A 111 0.83 2.74 -2.41
CA ARG A 111 0.83 4.10 -2.96
C ARG A 111 1.66 4.20 -4.24
N GLU A 112 2.82 3.55 -4.29
CA GLU A 112 3.64 3.48 -5.50
C GLU A 112 2.94 2.68 -6.63
N LEU A 113 2.26 1.58 -6.29
CA LEU A 113 1.43 0.82 -7.23
C LEU A 113 0.32 1.69 -7.83
N LEU A 114 -0.41 2.47 -7.02
CA LEU A 114 -1.46 3.38 -7.52
C LEU A 114 -0.92 4.43 -8.50
N ASN A 115 0.35 4.83 -8.36
CA ASN A 115 1.01 5.80 -9.25
C ASN A 115 1.62 5.14 -10.50
N THR A 116 1.71 3.81 -10.53
CA THR A 116 2.23 3.07 -11.68
C THR A 116 1.16 2.99 -12.78
N PRO A 117 1.48 3.31 -14.05
CA PRO A 117 0.52 3.16 -15.14
C PRO A 117 0.07 1.69 -15.29
N ILE A 118 -1.24 1.45 -15.34
CA ILE A 118 -1.78 0.08 -15.28
C ILE A 118 -1.27 -0.82 -16.43
N GLN A 119 -0.99 -0.23 -17.58
CA GLN A 119 -0.45 -0.89 -18.77
C GLN A 119 0.99 -1.40 -18.60
N THR A 120 1.73 -0.91 -17.60
CA THR A 120 3.10 -1.38 -17.32
C THR A 120 3.14 -2.53 -16.31
N ILE A 121 2.01 -2.89 -15.69
CA ILE A 121 1.92 -4.02 -14.76
C ILE A 121 1.99 -5.33 -15.57
N THR A 122 3.05 -6.11 -15.37
CA THR A 122 3.20 -7.42 -16.00
C THR A 122 2.39 -8.49 -15.28
N LYS A 123 2.33 -9.69 -15.87
CA LYS A 123 1.67 -10.85 -15.24
C LYS A 123 2.36 -11.26 -13.94
N GLU A 124 3.68 -11.17 -13.91
CA GLU A 124 4.52 -11.50 -12.75
C GLU A 124 4.25 -10.52 -11.61
N MET A 125 4.23 -9.21 -11.92
CA MET A 125 3.86 -8.18 -10.95
C MET A 125 2.43 -8.37 -10.42
N ALA A 126 1.47 -8.69 -11.30
CA ALA A 126 0.09 -8.96 -10.89
C ALA A 126 -0.01 -10.18 -9.95
N HIS A 127 0.83 -11.19 -10.14
CA HIS A 127 0.91 -12.34 -9.24
C HIS A 127 1.44 -11.95 -7.86
N GLU A 128 2.48 -11.11 -7.79
CA GLU A 128 3.04 -10.59 -6.55
C GLU A 128 2.03 -9.72 -5.78
N ILE A 129 1.36 -8.79 -6.47
CA ILE A 129 0.33 -7.92 -5.91
C ILE A 129 -0.80 -8.76 -5.28
N GLY A 130 -1.19 -9.84 -5.95
CA GLY A 130 -2.29 -10.70 -5.53
C GLY A 130 -3.67 -10.21 -6.02
N PRO A 131 -4.65 -11.11 -6.12
CA PRO A 131 -5.88 -10.83 -6.86
C PRO A 131 -6.74 -9.73 -6.23
N GLU A 132 -6.84 -9.66 -4.90
CA GLU A 132 -7.65 -8.66 -4.20
C GLU A 132 -7.07 -7.25 -4.37
N ALA A 133 -5.77 -7.09 -4.10
CA ALA A 133 -5.07 -5.81 -4.26
C ALA A 133 -5.03 -5.39 -5.73
N PHE A 134 -4.87 -6.34 -6.66
CA PHE A 134 -4.90 -6.07 -8.10
C PHE A 134 -6.28 -5.62 -8.57
N TYR A 135 -7.36 -6.17 -8.02
CA TYR A 135 -8.72 -5.69 -8.27
C TYR A 135 -8.89 -4.24 -7.81
N VAL A 136 -8.50 -3.91 -6.57
CA VAL A 136 -8.58 -2.53 -6.05
C VAL A 136 -7.77 -1.57 -6.93
N LEU A 137 -6.55 -1.95 -7.30
CA LEU A 137 -5.66 -1.15 -8.16
C LEU A 137 -6.27 -0.89 -9.55
N THR A 138 -6.72 -1.93 -10.23
CA THR A 138 -7.30 -1.84 -11.59
C THR A 138 -8.62 -1.09 -11.59
N HIS A 139 -9.49 -1.36 -10.62
CA HIS A 139 -10.78 -0.67 -10.47
C HIS A 139 -10.59 0.82 -10.23
N THR A 140 -9.68 1.19 -9.31
CA THR A 140 -9.37 2.60 -9.01
C THR A 140 -8.77 3.30 -10.23
N SER A 141 -7.85 2.63 -10.95
CA SER A 141 -7.26 3.18 -12.18
C SER A 141 -8.31 3.42 -13.27
N ALA A 142 -9.30 2.53 -13.40
CA ALA A 142 -10.41 2.69 -14.34
C ALA A 142 -11.32 3.86 -13.95
N GLN A 143 -11.69 3.99 -12.67
CA GLN A 143 -12.49 5.11 -12.16
C GLN A 143 -11.81 6.46 -12.40
N ILE A 144 -10.50 6.55 -12.14
CA ILE A 144 -9.72 7.77 -12.41
C ILE A 144 -9.71 8.09 -13.90
N SER A 145 -9.51 7.08 -14.75
CA SER A 145 -9.49 7.25 -16.20
C SER A 145 -10.84 7.74 -16.73
N GLU A 146 -11.93 7.16 -16.26
CA GLU A 146 -13.30 7.57 -16.60
C GLU A 146 -13.58 9.00 -16.13
N HIS A 147 -13.24 9.33 -14.88
CA HIS A 147 -13.39 10.67 -14.33
C HIS A 147 -12.63 11.73 -15.14
N ARG A 148 -11.37 11.46 -15.47
CA ARG A 148 -10.53 12.35 -16.29
C ARG A 148 -11.09 12.51 -17.70
N LEU A 149 -11.64 11.45 -18.28
CA LEU A 149 -12.31 11.49 -19.57
C LEU A 149 -13.52 12.44 -19.52
N LEU A 150 -14.38 12.29 -18.52
CA LEU A 150 -15.55 13.16 -18.34
C LEU A 150 -15.15 14.62 -18.20
N LEU A 151 -14.17 14.93 -17.36
CA LEU A 151 -13.67 16.30 -17.21
C LEU A 151 -13.08 16.88 -18.50
N ALA A 152 -12.35 16.06 -19.27
CA ALA A 152 -11.73 16.51 -20.51
C ALA A 152 -12.77 16.85 -21.58
N PHE A 153 -13.81 16.03 -21.73
CA PHE A 153 -14.83 16.18 -22.77
C PHE A 153 -15.97 17.12 -22.42
N PHE A 154 -16.27 17.30 -21.13
CA PHE A 154 -17.36 18.13 -20.65
C PHE A 154 -16.82 19.28 -19.78
N PRO A 155 -16.25 20.34 -20.39
CA PRO A 155 -15.90 21.55 -19.66
C PRO A 155 -17.10 22.11 -18.91
N SER A 156 -16.84 22.79 -17.81
CA SER A 156 -17.86 23.61 -17.16
C SER A 156 -18.38 24.68 -18.11
N ASP A 157 -19.67 24.95 -18.02
CA ASP A 157 -20.26 26.11 -18.70
C ASP A 157 -19.53 27.39 -18.24
N PRO A 158 -19.11 28.27 -19.17
CA PRO A 158 -18.38 29.47 -18.81
C PRO A 158 -19.23 30.37 -17.91
N VAL A 159 -18.72 30.66 -16.71
CA VAL A 159 -19.31 31.64 -15.79
C VAL A 159 -18.93 33.05 -16.24
N ILE A 160 -19.92 33.88 -16.58
CA ILE A 160 -19.67 35.25 -17.04
C ILE A 160 -19.74 36.21 -15.87
N ASN A 161 -18.67 36.98 -15.68
CA ASN A 161 -18.66 38.07 -14.72
C ASN A 161 -19.66 39.17 -15.15
N PRO A 162 -20.54 39.69 -14.27
CA PRO A 162 -21.55 40.67 -14.63
C PRO A 162 -21.03 41.96 -15.28
N VAL A 163 -19.78 42.35 -14.99
CA VAL A 163 -19.14 43.54 -15.58
C VAL A 163 -18.24 43.20 -16.79
N CYS A 164 -18.41 42.02 -17.38
CA CYS A 164 -17.62 41.60 -18.54
C CYS A 164 -17.94 42.45 -19.78
N PRO A 165 -16.94 43.11 -20.40
CA PRO A 165 -17.16 43.92 -21.59
C PRO A 165 -17.37 43.07 -22.86
N THR A 166 -16.90 41.83 -22.86
CA THR A 166 -16.96 40.92 -24.02
C THR A 166 -17.36 39.49 -23.62
N PRO A 167 -18.62 39.25 -23.21
CA PRO A 167 -19.08 37.95 -22.70
C PRO A 167 -18.86 36.79 -23.67
N ALA A 168 -19.24 36.96 -24.94
CA ALA A 168 -19.12 35.91 -25.96
C ALA A 168 -17.65 35.54 -26.25
N LEU A 169 -16.75 36.52 -26.26
CA LEU A 169 -15.32 36.26 -26.44
C LEU A 169 -14.75 35.51 -25.23
N CYS A 170 -15.11 35.92 -24.00
CA CYS A 170 -14.64 35.21 -22.79
C CYS A 170 -15.14 33.76 -22.75
N ALA A 171 -16.41 33.53 -23.10
CA ALA A 171 -17.00 32.19 -23.16
C ALA A 171 -16.25 31.30 -24.16
N SER A 172 -16.07 31.76 -25.40
CA SER A 172 -15.35 31.00 -26.42
C SER A 172 -13.86 30.79 -26.08
N SER A 173 -13.20 31.79 -25.49
CA SER A 173 -11.83 31.66 -24.98
C SER A 173 -11.72 30.60 -23.88
N TRP A 174 -12.68 30.52 -22.95
CA TRP A 174 -12.71 29.49 -21.91
C TRP A 174 -12.81 28.09 -22.50
N THR A 175 -13.80 27.84 -23.35
CA THR A 175 -13.99 26.53 -24.00
C THR A 175 -12.76 26.13 -24.82
N LYS A 176 -12.20 27.08 -25.58
CA LYS A 176 -10.98 26.84 -26.36
C LYS A 176 -9.80 26.49 -25.46
N GLN A 177 -9.60 27.24 -24.38
CA GLN A 177 -8.48 27.01 -23.46
C GLN A 177 -8.62 25.71 -22.68
N TRP A 178 -9.85 25.33 -22.32
CA TRP A 178 -10.11 24.04 -21.70
C TRP A 178 -9.58 22.89 -22.56
N TRP A 179 -9.97 22.88 -23.84
CA TRP A 179 -9.55 21.82 -24.76
C TRP A 179 -8.05 21.88 -25.09
N HIS A 180 -7.53 23.06 -25.40
CA HIS A 180 -6.15 23.18 -25.87
C HIS A 180 -5.10 23.19 -24.76
N GLY A 181 -5.50 23.50 -23.52
CA GLY A 181 -4.66 23.54 -22.33
C GLY A 181 -4.95 22.37 -21.39
N LEU A 182 -6.10 22.40 -20.71
CA LEU A 182 -6.39 21.52 -19.57
C LEU A 182 -6.66 20.06 -19.98
N ALA A 183 -7.53 19.83 -20.95
CA ALA A 183 -7.96 18.49 -21.36
C ALA A 183 -6.78 17.60 -21.78
N LYS A 184 -5.76 18.17 -22.41
CA LYS A 184 -4.55 17.43 -22.81
C LYS A 184 -3.77 16.88 -21.63
N HIS A 185 -3.68 17.63 -20.52
CA HIS A 185 -2.99 17.16 -19.31
C HIS A 185 -3.76 16.04 -18.61
N LEU A 186 -5.10 16.03 -18.73
CA LEU A 186 -5.95 14.96 -18.19
C LEU A 186 -5.89 13.68 -19.03
N LEU A 187 -5.80 13.80 -20.36
CA LEU A 187 -5.89 12.67 -21.30
C LEU A 187 -4.53 12.06 -21.68
N HIS A 188 -3.42 12.72 -21.39
CA HIS A 188 -2.12 12.24 -21.84
C HIS A 188 -1.72 10.96 -21.05
N PRO A 189 -1.40 9.84 -21.74
CA PRO A 189 -1.17 8.54 -21.10
C PRO A 189 0.06 8.54 -20.18
N ASP A 190 1.06 9.38 -20.49
CA ASP A 190 2.27 9.53 -19.66
C ASP A 190 2.19 10.73 -18.70
N SER A 191 1.01 11.33 -18.53
CA SER A 191 0.85 12.45 -17.59
C SER A 191 0.91 11.92 -16.16
N THR A 192 2.01 12.23 -15.48
CA THR A 192 2.16 11.98 -14.04
C THR A 192 1.45 13.02 -13.19
N LEU A 193 0.78 13.99 -13.82
CA LEU A 193 0.07 15.05 -13.11
C LEU A 193 -1.19 14.49 -12.46
N THR A 194 -1.34 14.77 -11.18
CA THR A 194 -2.57 14.63 -10.41
C THR A 194 -3.56 15.73 -10.81
N GLY A 195 -4.86 15.51 -10.57
CA GLY A 195 -5.86 16.51 -10.95
C GLY A 195 -5.68 17.84 -10.21
N GLY A 196 -5.20 17.82 -8.96
CA GLY A 196 -4.78 19.02 -8.22
C GLY A 196 -3.60 19.76 -8.85
N GLN A 197 -2.61 19.05 -9.40
CA GLN A 197 -1.52 19.69 -10.16
C GLN A 197 -2.03 20.31 -11.46
N VAL A 198 -2.98 19.67 -12.16
CA VAL A 198 -3.61 20.24 -13.35
C VAL A 198 -4.42 21.50 -12.99
N LEU A 199 -5.12 21.50 -11.86
CA LEU A 199 -5.78 22.70 -11.33
C LEU A 199 -4.77 23.83 -11.07
N GLY A 200 -3.63 23.53 -10.46
CA GLY A 200 -2.57 24.52 -10.25
C GLY A 200 -2.03 25.13 -11.56
N LEU A 201 -1.92 24.33 -12.62
CA LEU A 201 -1.57 24.85 -13.96
C LEU A 201 -2.65 25.78 -14.52
N LEU A 202 -3.92 25.47 -14.31
CA LEU A 202 -5.04 26.32 -14.72
C LEU A 202 -5.05 27.65 -13.96
N GLU A 203 -4.81 27.60 -12.64
CA GLU A 203 -4.73 28.79 -11.78
C GLU A 203 -3.58 29.72 -12.17
N ALA A 204 -2.43 29.17 -12.56
CA ALA A 204 -1.27 29.93 -13.00
C ALA A 204 -1.40 30.45 -14.45
N ALA A 205 -2.29 29.89 -15.26
CA ALA A 205 -2.40 30.24 -16.67
C ALA A 205 -3.03 31.62 -16.88
N ARG A 206 -2.60 32.34 -17.93
CA ARG A 206 -3.32 33.49 -18.47
C ARG A 206 -4.09 33.06 -19.71
N ILE A 207 -5.41 33.22 -19.71
CA ILE A 207 -6.26 32.76 -20.82
C ILE A 207 -6.38 33.88 -21.88
N PRO A 208 -5.81 33.73 -23.08
CA PRO A 208 -5.89 34.76 -24.11
C PRO A 208 -7.34 35.01 -24.54
N GLY A 209 -7.73 36.29 -24.60
CA GLY A 209 -9.09 36.71 -24.97
C GLY A 209 -10.12 36.67 -23.83
N MET A 210 -9.74 36.19 -22.64
CA MET A 210 -10.59 36.24 -21.45
C MET A 210 -10.22 37.42 -20.56
N CYS A 211 -11.21 38.16 -20.05
CA CYS A 211 -10.95 39.20 -19.07
C CYS A 211 -10.65 38.59 -17.70
N ILE A 212 -9.89 39.31 -16.86
CA ILE A 212 -9.47 38.84 -15.53
C ILE A 212 -10.68 38.47 -14.65
N GLY A 213 -11.77 39.25 -14.73
CA GLY A 213 -12.99 39.00 -13.97
C GLY A 213 -13.67 37.68 -14.33
N CYS A 214 -13.82 37.37 -15.62
CA CYS A 214 -14.38 36.08 -16.06
C CYS A 214 -13.42 34.93 -15.74
N GLN A 215 -12.12 35.10 -15.97
CA GLN A 215 -11.14 34.04 -15.69
C GLN A 215 -11.17 33.66 -14.20
N LYS A 216 -11.14 34.66 -13.31
CA LYS A 216 -11.20 34.42 -11.87
C LYS A 216 -12.44 33.64 -11.45
N VAL A 217 -13.64 34.05 -11.89
CA VAL A 217 -14.88 33.36 -11.48
C VAL A 217 -14.97 31.93 -12.02
N ASN A 218 -14.42 31.64 -13.20
CA ASN A 218 -14.40 30.26 -13.73
C ASN A 218 -13.41 29.38 -12.96
N ILE A 219 -12.20 29.89 -12.72
CA ILE A 219 -11.18 29.15 -11.96
C ILE A 219 -11.65 28.90 -10.53
N ASP A 220 -12.19 29.93 -9.87
CA ASP A 220 -12.75 29.81 -8.52
C ASP A 220 -13.89 28.78 -8.51
N TRP A 221 -14.80 28.81 -9.49
CA TRP A 221 -15.87 27.81 -9.61
C TRP A 221 -15.31 26.39 -9.75
N VAL A 222 -14.34 26.15 -10.64
CA VAL A 222 -13.73 24.81 -10.85
C VAL A 222 -13.07 24.31 -9.57
N ARG A 223 -12.33 25.17 -8.88
CA ARG A 223 -11.69 24.84 -7.59
C ARG A 223 -12.74 24.48 -6.55
N ASP A 224 -13.77 25.30 -6.40
CA ASP A 224 -14.77 25.16 -5.34
C ASP A 224 -15.67 23.93 -5.55
N GLN A 225 -15.84 23.46 -6.79
CA GLN A 225 -16.51 22.18 -7.08
C GLN A 225 -15.69 20.96 -6.63
N GLY A 226 -14.37 21.10 -6.45
CA GLY A 226 -13.49 20.00 -6.04
C GLY A 226 -13.36 18.86 -7.06
N VAL A 227 -13.96 18.98 -8.25
CA VAL A 227 -13.96 17.91 -9.27
C VAL A 227 -12.57 17.57 -9.77
N MET A 228 -11.66 18.55 -9.78
CA MET A 228 -10.28 18.33 -10.19
C MET A 228 -9.49 17.49 -9.18
N VAL A 229 -9.89 17.44 -7.89
CA VAL A 229 -9.14 16.70 -6.86
C VAL A 229 -9.76 15.35 -6.49
N GLN A 230 -10.74 14.90 -7.27
CA GLN A 230 -11.43 13.64 -7.01
C GLN A 230 -10.55 12.43 -7.33
N ASP A 231 -9.57 12.56 -8.23
CA ASP A 231 -8.69 11.43 -8.55
C ASP A 231 -7.73 11.11 -7.39
N GLU A 232 -7.22 12.10 -6.65
CA GLU A 232 -6.48 11.85 -5.41
C GLU A 232 -7.40 11.28 -4.32
N ALA A 233 -8.64 11.75 -4.21
CA ALA A 233 -9.60 11.18 -3.27
C ALA A 233 -9.90 9.70 -3.56
N MET A 234 -9.99 9.31 -4.84
CA MET A 234 -10.14 7.90 -5.25
C MET A 234 -8.91 7.07 -4.84
N ARG A 235 -7.69 7.59 -5.06
CA ARG A 235 -6.44 6.93 -4.62
C ARG A 235 -6.38 6.74 -3.11
N GLU A 236 -6.69 7.79 -2.35
CA GLU A 236 -6.69 7.73 -0.87
C GLU A 236 -7.75 6.76 -0.33
N LYS A 237 -8.91 6.70 -0.98
CA LYS A 237 -9.94 5.71 -0.62
C LYS A 237 -9.45 4.28 -0.85
N ALA A 238 -8.85 4.01 -2.01
CA ALA A 238 -8.29 2.70 -2.34
C ALA A 238 -7.17 2.30 -1.38
N LEU A 239 -6.29 3.23 -1.03
CA LEU A 239 -5.23 2.99 -0.06
C LEU A 239 -5.79 2.64 1.33
N LYS A 240 -6.77 3.40 1.81
CA LYS A 240 -7.44 3.12 3.10
C LYS A 240 -8.11 1.74 3.09
N GLU A 241 -8.76 1.37 1.99
CA GLU A 241 -9.38 0.06 1.83
C GLU A 241 -8.35 -1.07 2.01
N VAL A 242 -7.19 -0.97 1.36
CA VAL A 242 -6.11 -1.97 1.49
C VAL A 242 -5.51 -1.99 2.89
N LEU A 243 -5.27 -0.82 3.50
CA LEU A 243 -4.69 -0.75 4.84
C LEU A 243 -5.59 -1.38 5.92
N LEU A 244 -6.91 -1.33 5.75
CA LEU A 244 -7.85 -1.96 6.67
C LEU A 244 -7.67 -3.48 6.76
N TRP A 245 -7.11 -4.14 5.74
CA TRP A 245 -6.83 -5.59 5.78
C TRP A 245 -5.73 -5.96 6.78
N PHE A 246 -4.92 -4.98 7.20
CA PHE A 246 -3.77 -5.15 8.08
C PHE A 246 -3.98 -4.57 9.47
N ILE A 247 -5.18 -4.06 9.76
CA ILE A 247 -5.54 -3.65 11.12
C ILE A 247 -6.08 -4.88 11.84
N PRO A 248 -5.49 -5.32 12.97
CA PRO A 248 -6.06 -6.40 13.74
C PRO A 248 -7.48 -6.00 14.20
N GLU A 249 -8.47 -6.83 13.89
CA GLU A 249 -9.82 -6.65 14.43
C GLU A 249 -9.70 -6.53 15.95
N LYS A 250 -10.18 -5.42 16.51
CA LYS A 250 -10.35 -5.32 17.96
C LYS A 250 -11.32 -6.43 18.34
N VAL A 251 -10.81 -7.50 18.94
CA VAL A 251 -11.62 -8.53 19.60
C VAL A 251 -12.58 -7.79 20.54
N GLY A 252 -13.85 -7.73 20.15
CA GLY A 252 -14.92 -7.24 21.02
C GLY A 252 -14.99 -8.14 22.26
N PRO A 253 -15.41 -7.61 23.42
CA PRO A 253 -15.54 -8.43 24.63
C PRO A 253 -16.47 -9.61 24.32
N SER A 254 -15.99 -10.83 24.54
CA SER A 254 -16.77 -12.04 24.33
C SER A 254 -18.01 -12.00 25.24
N GLU A 255 -19.19 -12.13 24.64
CA GLU A 255 -20.46 -12.35 25.34
C GLU A 255 -20.52 -13.77 25.93
N HIS A 256 -19.53 -14.13 26.75
CA HIS A 256 -19.50 -15.36 27.54
C HIS A 256 -19.07 -15.03 28.98
N ASP A 257 -19.78 -14.10 29.61
CA ASP A 257 -19.80 -14.02 31.08
C ASP A 257 -21.14 -13.51 31.62
N VAL A 258 -22.25 -14.06 31.08
CA VAL A 258 -23.57 -13.97 31.72
C VAL A 258 -23.96 -15.36 32.16
N GLY A 259 -23.55 -15.74 33.37
CA GLY A 259 -23.97 -17.01 33.92
C GLY A 259 -23.26 -17.46 35.18
N LYS A 260 -23.28 -16.65 36.25
CA LYS A 260 -23.26 -17.14 37.64
C LYS A 260 -23.47 -16.01 38.62
N GLU A 261 -24.71 -15.79 39.02
CA GLU A 261 -25.05 -15.36 40.37
C GLU A 261 -26.57 -15.47 40.58
N GLY A 262 -26.99 -16.11 41.67
CA GLY A 262 -28.38 -16.07 42.13
C GLY A 262 -29.06 -17.41 42.42
N ALA A 263 -28.48 -18.26 43.26
CA ALA A 263 -29.22 -19.27 44.00
C ALA A 263 -28.63 -19.48 45.40
N ALA A 264 -29.14 -18.73 46.37
CA ALA A 264 -29.12 -19.12 47.78
C ALA A 264 -30.27 -18.39 48.51
N SER A 265 -31.37 -19.13 48.65
CA SER A 265 -32.42 -18.89 49.63
C SER A 265 -31.91 -19.19 51.06
N GLY A 266 -32.37 -18.40 52.02
CA GLY A 266 -32.14 -18.61 53.45
C GLY A 266 -33.08 -17.73 54.27
N GLU A 267 -34.20 -18.32 54.68
CA GLU A 267 -35.21 -17.76 55.57
C GLU A 267 -34.73 -17.57 57.02
N ALA A 268 -35.50 -16.72 57.73
CA ALA A 268 -35.87 -16.82 59.15
C ALA A 268 -35.23 -15.87 60.19
N GLN A 269 -36.11 -14.96 60.65
CA GLN A 269 -36.54 -14.72 62.05
C GLN A 269 -35.82 -13.73 62.99
N GLU A 270 -36.69 -12.84 63.52
CA GLU A 270 -36.84 -12.35 64.90
C GLU A 270 -35.71 -11.55 65.60
N GLU A 271 -36.01 -10.29 65.96
CA GLU A 271 -36.42 -9.83 67.31
C GLU A 271 -35.81 -8.46 67.73
N GLN A 272 -36.69 -7.58 68.26
CA GLN A 272 -36.46 -6.43 69.17
C GLN A 272 -35.69 -5.21 68.58
N ALA A 273 -36.12 -3.95 68.71
CA ALA A 273 -37.03 -3.25 69.63
C ALA A 273 -37.71 -2.04 68.94
#